data_AF-A0A2V7FWR4-F1
#
_entry.id   AF-A0A2V7FWR4-F1
#
_cell.length_a   1.000
_cell.length_b   1.000
_cell.length_c   1.000
_cell.angle_alpha   90.00
_cell.angle_beta   90.00
_cell.angle_gamma   90.00
#
_symmetry.space_group_name_H-M   'P 1'
#
loop_
_entity.id
_entity.type
_entity.pdbx_description
1 polymer ?
#
loop_
_entity_poly.entity_id
_entity_poly.type
_entity_poly.pdbx_seq_one_letter_code
_entity_poly.pdbx_strand_id
1 'polypeptide(L)'
;MLNRPTAWATLLLVTTFAAGIVVGVGGRALWGRVAYGGAPERGRGVEPLVAELTDELALTPVQRDSVHAILQRHFTRMAAVWDTVRPRFDALRAEMDSEVTAHLTPDQQAKYRDHMARHRHQREKTDSSGKKR
;
A
#
# COMPACT_ATOMS: atom_id res chain seq x y z
N MET A 1 -4.45 45.83 23.78
CA MET A 1 -3.68 45.43 22.59
C MET A 1 -3.41 43.93 22.73
N LEU A 2 -4.28 43.08 22.19
CA LEU A 2 -4.22 41.64 22.44
C LEU A 2 -3.11 40.99 21.59
N ASN A 3 -2.22 40.26 22.26
CA ASN A 3 -1.09 39.52 21.72
C ASN A 3 -1.53 38.52 20.64
N ARG A 4 -1.33 38.89 19.37
CA ARG A 4 -1.65 38.08 18.18
C ARG A 4 -0.67 36.95 17.78
N PRO A 5 0.59 36.81 18.28
CA PRO A 5 1.51 35.81 17.72
C PRO A 5 1.31 34.40 18.28
N THR A 6 0.78 34.25 19.50
CA THR A 6 0.62 32.92 20.13
C THR A 6 -0.58 32.16 19.58
N ALA A 7 -1.71 32.82 19.31
CA ALA A 7 -2.91 32.18 18.76
C ALA A 7 -2.68 31.56 17.38
N TRP A 8 -1.84 32.19 16.55
CA TRP A 8 -1.46 31.67 15.23
C TRP A 8 -0.53 30.45 15.35
N ALA A 9 0.41 30.49 16.30
CA ALA A 9 1.25 29.34 16.59
C ALA A 9 0.42 28.15 17.11
N THR A 10 -0.58 28.40 17.96
CA THR A 10 -1.48 27.34 18.47
C THR A 10 -2.34 26.75 17.34
N LEU A 11 -2.83 27.59 16.43
CA LEU A 11 -3.61 27.14 15.28
C LEU A 11 -2.77 26.24 14.36
N LEU A 12 -1.55 26.66 14.01
CA LEU A 12 -0.63 25.87 13.18
C LEU A 12 -0.23 24.55 13.86
N LEU A 13 -0.03 24.56 15.18
CA LEU A 13 0.29 23.37 15.95
C LEU A 13 -0.87 22.37 15.93
N VAL A 14 -2.10 22.83 16.16
CA VAL A 14 -3.30 21.99 16.14
C VAL A 14 -3.55 21.43 14.74
N THR A 15 -3.37 22.23 13.68
CA THR A 15 -3.51 21.75 12.29
C THR A 15 -2.47 20.69 11.95
N THR A 16 -1.21 20.90 12.32
CA THR A 16 -0.13 19.93 12.05
C THR A 16 -0.31 18.65 12.87
N PHE A 17 -0.77 18.76 14.11
CA PHE A 17 -1.06 17.63 14.99
C PHE A 17 -2.29 16.84 14.52
N ALA A 18 -3.36 17.52 14.09
CA ALA A 18 -4.54 16.88 13.49
C ALA A 18 -4.18 16.17 12.18
N ALA A 19 -3.36 16.79 11.33
CA ALA A 19 -2.81 16.14 10.14
C ALA A 19 -1.98 14.89 10.48
N GLY A 20 -1.19 14.95 11.57
CA GLY A 20 -0.44 13.79 12.08
C GLY A 20 -1.33 12.66 12.60
N ILE A 21 -2.46 12.96 13.26
CA ILE A 21 -3.42 11.97 13.75
C ILE A 21 -4.17 11.30 12.59
N VAL A 22 -4.55 12.05 11.56
CA VAL A 22 -5.17 11.49 10.34
C VAL A 22 -4.22 10.52 9.63
N VAL A 23 -2.93 10.89 9.52
CA VAL A 23 -1.89 10.00 8.97
C VAL A 23 -1.65 8.77 9.86
N GLY A 24 -1.73 8.91 11.19
CA GLY A 24 -1.51 7.80 12.14
C GLY A 24 -2.64 6.78 12.20
N VAL A 25 -3.91 7.22 12.08
CA VAL A 25 -5.09 6.33 12.16
C VAL A 25 -5.43 5.75 10.78
N GLY A 26 -5.26 6.50 9.69
CA GLY A 26 -5.43 5.99 8.31
C GLY A 26 -4.27 5.09 7.85
N GLY A 27 -3.06 5.32 8.36
CA GLY A 27 -1.87 4.57 8.00
C GLY A 27 -1.93 3.08 8.35
N ARG A 28 -2.68 2.68 9.39
CA ARG A 28 -2.74 1.27 9.84
C ARG A 28 -3.63 0.39 8.95
N ALA A 29 -4.61 0.95 8.26
CA ALA A 29 -5.42 0.23 7.27
C ALA A 29 -4.72 0.14 5.90
N LEU A 30 -3.97 1.19 5.52
CA LEU A 30 -3.16 1.22 4.30
C LEU A 30 -1.88 0.37 4.41
N TRP A 31 -1.16 0.41 5.53
CA TRP A 31 0.02 -0.44 5.72
C TRP A 31 -0.31 -1.93 5.88
N GLY A 32 -1.49 -2.29 6.37
CA GLY A 32 -1.91 -3.69 6.37
C GLY A 32 -1.96 -4.31 4.96
N ARG A 33 -2.26 -3.51 3.94
CA ARG A 33 -2.26 -3.93 2.53
C ARG A 33 -0.90 -3.77 1.85
N VAL A 34 -0.16 -2.71 2.17
CA VAL A 34 1.14 -2.41 1.53
C VAL A 34 2.31 -3.17 2.15
N ALA A 35 2.31 -3.40 3.46
CA ALA A 35 3.44 -4.02 4.17
C ALA A 35 3.37 -5.55 4.25
N TYR A 36 2.18 -6.15 4.12
CA TYR A 36 2.02 -7.61 4.26
C TYR A 36 1.45 -8.33 3.04
N GLY A 37 1.13 -7.65 1.94
CA GLY A 37 0.68 -8.42 0.79
C GLY A 37 0.47 -7.73 -0.54
N GLY A 38 1.56 -7.39 -1.21
CA GLY A 38 1.51 -7.18 -2.65
C GLY A 38 2.76 -6.50 -3.15
N ALA A 39 3.28 -6.97 -4.27
CA ALA A 39 4.05 -6.09 -5.14
C ALA A 39 3.30 -4.76 -5.31
N PRO A 40 3.99 -3.61 -5.40
CA PRO A 40 3.35 -2.39 -5.87
C PRO A 40 2.61 -2.70 -7.17
N GLU A 41 1.29 -2.62 -7.13
CA GLU A 41 0.36 -3.07 -8.17
C GLU A 41 0.68 -2.34 -9.47
N ARG A 42 1.23 -3.03 -10.49
CA ARG A 42 1.52 -2.43 -11.80
C ARG A 42 0.27 -2.02 -12.62
N GLY A 43 -0.92 -2.05 -12.02
CA GLY A 43 -2.20 -1.81 -12.70
C GLY A 43 -3.15 -0.84 -12.01
N ARG A 44 -2.98 -0.56 -10.71
CA ARG A 44 -3.58 0.63 -10.09
C ARG A 44 -2.45 1.62 -9.89
N GLY A 45 -2.36 2.58 -10.81
CA GLY A 45 -1.45 3.70 -10.66
C GLY A 45 -1.77 4.51 -9.39
N VAL A 46 -1.19 5.68 -9.27
CA VAL A 46 -1.42 6.55 -8.11
C VAL A 46 -2.82 7.19 -8.11
N GLU A 47 -3.59 6.99 -9.18
CA GLU A 47 -4.90 7.60 -9.42
C GLU A 47 -5.93 7.38 -8.31
N PRO A 48 -6.16 6.17 -7.75
CA PRO A 48 -7.13 5.99 -6.68
C PRO A 48 -6.75 6.77 -5.42
N LEU A 49 -5.45 6.77 -5.08
CA LEU A 49 -4.91 7.50 -3.93
C LEU A 49 -4.98 9.02 -4.16
N VAL A 50 -4.65 9.49 -5.37
CA VAL A 50 -4.78 10.91 -5.72
C VAL A 50 -6.24 11.34 -5.67
N ALA A 51 -7.18 10.51 -6.14
CA ALA A 51 -8.62 10.80 -6.09
C ALA A 51 -9.13 10.88 -4.64
N GLU A 52 -8.75 9.93 -3.79
CA GLU A 52 -9.06 9.92 -2.36
C GLU A 52 -8.51 11.19 -1.67
N LEU A 53 -7.23 11.51 -1.87
CA LEU A 53 -6.62 12.72 -1.32
C LEU A 53 -7.25 14.01 -1.87
N THR A 54 -7.71 14.00 -3.12
CA THR A 54 -8.39 15.14 -3.73
C THR A 54 -9.73 15.39 -3.04
N ASP A 55 -10.50 14.33 -2.77
CA ASP A 55 -11.80 14.42 -2.11
C ASP A 55 -11.65 14.82 -0.63
N GLU A 56 -10.76 14.16 0.11
CA GLU A 56 -10.57 14.40 1.54
C GLU A 56 -9.96 15.76 1.86
N LEU A 57 -9.04 16.24 1.02
CA LEU A 57 -8.30 17.49 1.25
C LEU A 57 -8.80 18.65 0.39
N ALA A 58 -9.82 18.41 -0.44
CA ALA A 58 -10.35 19.36 -1.41
C ALA A 58 -9.24 20.01 -2.26
N LEU A 59 -8.37 19.19 -2.84
CA LEU A 59 -7.19 19.67 -3.58
C LEU A 59 -7.62 20.51 -4.79
N THR A 60 -6.99 21.68 -4.95
CA THR A 60 -7.11 22.45 -6.20
C THR A 60 -6.47 21.67 -7.37
N PRO A 61 -6.82 21.98 -8.63
CA PRO A 61 -6.24 21.28 -9.78
C PRO A 61 -4.71 21.28 -9.78
N VAL A 62 -4.10 22.43 -9.47
CA VAL A 62 -2.63 22.57 -9.40
C VAL A 62 -2.01 21.72 -8.29
N GLN A 63 -2.67 21.64 -7.13
CA GLN A 63 -2.20 20.79 -6.03
C GLN A 63 -2.34 19.30 -6.36
N ARG A 64 -3.47 18.90 -6.95
CA ARG A 64 -3.70 17.53 -7.40
C ARG A 64 -2.61 17.07 -8.37
N ASP A 65 -2.29 17.89 -9.37
CA ASP A 65 -1.30 17.57 -10.39
C ASP A 65 0.11 17.45 -9.76
N SER A 66 0.42 18.31 -8.78
CA SER A 66 1.67 18.25 -8.02
C SER A 66 1.76 16.97 -7.17
N VAL A 67 0.69 16.62 -6.46
CA VAL A 67 0.61 15.41 -5.63
C VAL A 67 0.73 14.16 -6.50
N HIS A 68 0.04 14.13 -7.64
CA HIS A 68 0.15 13.05 -8.63
C HIS A 68 1.59 12.84 -9.07
N ALA A 69 2.28 13.90 -9.50
CA ALA A 69 3.66 13.81 -9.98
C ALA A 69 4.64 13.32 -8.88
N ILE A 70 4.42 13.71 -7.63
CA ILE A 70 5.22 13.23 -6.49
C ILE A 70 4.96 11.74 -6.27
N LEU A 71 3.70 11.35 -6.10
CA LEU A 71 3.34 9.96 -5.82
C LEU A 71 3.80 9.04 -6.96
N GLN A 72 3.61 9.43 -8.22
CA GLN A 72 3.96 8.62 -9.39
C GLN A 72 5.47 8.31 -9.44
N ARG A 73 6.30 9.32 -9.16
CA ARG A 73 7.75 9.16 -9.10
C ARG A 73 8.19 8.20 -8.00
N HIS A 74 7.61 8.34 -6.80
CA HIS A 74 7.93 7.45 -5.69
C HIS A 74 7.40 6.03 -5.91
N PHE A 75 6.19 5.90 -6.46
CA PHE A 75 5.61 4.62 -6.85
C PHE A 75 6.51 3.86 -7.83
N THR A 76 6.97 4.55 -8.88
CA THR A 76 7.90 3.98 -9.86
C THR A 76 9.19 3.50 -9.21
N ARG A 77 9.77 4.30 -8.29
CA ARG A 77 10.99 3.91 -7.56
C ARG A 77 10.76 2.70 -6.66
N MET A 78 9.64 2.66 -5.94
CA MET A 78 9.29 1.51 -5.10
C MET A 78 9.06 0.25 -5.93
N ALA A 79 8.42 0.36 -7.09
CA ALA A 79 8.24 -0.75 -8.02
C ALA A 79 9.57 -1.32 -8.53
N ALA A 80 10.51 -0.45 -8.89
CA ALA A 80 11.85 -0.88 -9.29
C ALA A 80 12.59 -1.60 -8.15
N VAL A 81 12.50 -1.10 -6.91
CA VAL A 81 13.09 -1.77 -5.74
C VAL A 81 12.42 -3.13 -5.52
N TRP A 82 11.09 -3.19 -5.59
CA TRP A 82 10.35 -4.41 -5.39
C TRP A 82 10.75 -5.50 -6.40
N ASP A 83 10.99 -5.14 -7.66
CA ASP A 83 11.44 -6.10 -8.68
C ASP A 83 12.75 -6.79 -8.32
N THR A 84 13.63 -6.10 -7.61
CA THR A 84 14.90 -6.68 -7.13
C THR A 84 14.73 -7.57 -5.89
N VAL A 85 13.71 -7.32 -5.07
CA VAL A 85 13.50 -8.02 -3.79
C VAL A 85 12.52 -9.20 -3.94
N ARG A 86 11.54 -9.09 -4.84
CA ARG A 86 10.49 -10.08 -5.08
C ARG A 86 11.05 -11.51 -5.24
N PRO A 87 12.10 -11.77 -6.02
CA PRO A 87 12.61 -13.14 -6.17
C PRO A 87 13.14 -13.73 -4.86
N ARG A 88 13.77 -12.91 -4.01
CA ARG A 88 14.27 -13.35 -2.70
C ARG A 88 13.12 -13.69 -1.76
N PHE A 89 12.07 -12.87 -1.78
CA PHE A 89 10.87 -13.12 -0.99
C PHE A 89 10.12 -14.38 -1.46
N ASP A 90 10.03 -14.59 -2.78
CA ASP A 90 9.42 -15.78 -3.37
C ASP A 90 10.20 -17.05 -2.98
N ALA A 91 11.54 -16.99 -2.96
CA ALA A 91 12.38 -18.10 -2.51
C ALA A 91 12.15 -18.45 -1.04
N LEU A 92 12.17 -17.46 -0.14
CA LEU A 92 11.86 -17.65 1.29
C LEU A 92 10.46 -18.25 1.50
N ARG A 93 9.48 -17.79 0.71
CA ARG A 93 8.12 -18.32 0.79
C ARG A 93 8.07 -19.79 0.33
N ALA A 94 8.82 -20.17 -0.70
CA ALA A 94 8.88 -21.54 -1.19
C ALA A 94 9.59 -22.47 -0.19
N GLU A 95 10.64 -21.99 0.47
CA GLU A 95 11.34 -22.72 1.54
C GLU A 95 10.40 -23.00 2.71
N MET A 96 9.72 -21.97 3.22
CA MET A 96 8.70 -22.11 4.26
C MET A 96 7.57 -23.09 3.86
N ASP A 97 7.09 -23.03 2.61
CA ASP A 97 6.05 -23.94 2.09
C ASP A 97 6.53 -25.41 2.11
N SER A 98 7.79 -25.64 1.75
CA SER A 98 8.42 -26.96 1.80
C SER A 98 8.56 -27.48 3.23
N GLU A 99 9.03 -26.65 4.15
CA GLU A 99 9.17 -27.01 5.57
C GLU A 99 7.82 -27.36 6.19
N VAL A 100 6.78 -26.55 5.95
CA VAL A 100 5.42 -26.82 6.43
C VAL A 100 4.91 -28.13 5.84
N THR A 101 5.07 -28.34 4.53
CA THR A 101 4.57 -29.55 3.84
C THR A 101 5.21 -30.83 4.37
N ALA A 102 6.47 -30.78 4.81
CA ALA A 102 7.18 -31.92 5.41
C ALA A 102 6.52 -32.42 6.72
N HIS A 103 5.77 -31.57 7.41
CA HIS A 103 5.05 -31.92 8.65
C HIS A 103 3.60 -32.36 8.43
N LEU A 104 3.10 -32.32 7.19
CA LEU A 104 1.71 -32.61 6.86
C LEU A 104 1.53 -34.02 6.30
N THR A 105 0.40 -34.66 6.62
CA THR A 105 -0.02 -35.89 5.95
C THR A 105 -0.38 -35.62 4.49
N PRO A 106 -0.38 -36.62 3.60
CA PRO A 106 -0.72 -36.43 2.18
C PRO A 106 -2.06 -35.71 1.95
N ASP A 107 -3.09 -36.04 2.75
CA ASP A 107 -4.41 -35.39 2.67
C ASP A 107 -4.36 -33.92 3.12
N GLN A 108 -3.54 -33.60 4.12
CA GLN A 108 -3.34 -32.23 4.59
C GLN A 108 -2.55 -31.40 3.59
N GLN A 109 -1.55 -31.99 2.91
CA GLN A 109 -0.80 -31.32 1.85
C GLN A 109 -1.69 -30.91 0.67
N ALA A 110 -2.67 -31.74 0.30
CA ALA A 110 -3.64 -31.40 -0.73
C ALA A 110 -4.49 -30.17 -0.34
N LYS A 111 -5.00 -30.14 0.91
CA LYS A 111 -5.75 -29.00 1.45
C LYS A 111 -4.90 -27.74 1.56
N TYR A 112 -3.64 -27.88 1.97
CA TYR A 112 -2.70 -26.78 2.11
C TYR A 112 -2.37 -26.14 0.76
N ARG A 113 -2.05 -26.95 -0.27
CA ARG A 113 -1.80 -26.45 -1.63
C ARG A 113 -3.00 -25.71 -2.21
N ASP A 114 -4.20 -26.25 -2.04
CA ASP A 114 -5.45 -25.61 -2.46
C ASP A 114 -5.71 -24.29 -1.71
N HIS A 115 -5.45 -24.25 -0.40
CA HIS A 115 -5.49 -23.01 0.38
C HIS A 115 -4.50 -21.96 -0.14
N MET A 116 -3.24 -22.35 -0.40
CA MET A 116 -2.21 -21.46 -0.92
C MET A 116 -2.51 -20.99 -2.35
N ALA A 117 -3.07 -21.86 -3.20
CA ALA A 117 -3.48 -21.52 -4.57
C ALA A 117 -4.62 -20.50 -4.60
N ARG A 118 -5.63 -20.63 -3.72
CA ARG A 118 -6.71 -19.61 -3.59
C ARG A 118 -6.16 -18.22 -3.28
N HIS A 119 -5.20 -18.14 -2.36
CA HIS A 119 -4.58 -16.87 -1.98
C HIS A 119 -3.66 -16.31 -3.08
N ARG A 120 -3.05 -17.16 -3.91
CA ARG A 120 -2.28 -16.75 -5.08
C ARG A 120 -3.18 -16.21 -6.20
N HIS A 121 -4.28 -16.89 -6.51
CA HIS A 121 -5.21 -16.44 -7.55
C HIS A 121 -5.96 -15.16 -7.20
N GLN A 122 -6.21 -14.88 -5.91
CA GLN A 122 -6.72 -13.57 -5.50
C GLN A 122 -5.74 -12.45 -5.81
N ARG A 123 -4.42 -12.71 -5.75
CA ARG A 123 -3.38 -11.74 -6.11
C ARG A 123 -3.21 -11.58 -7.62
N GLU A 124 -3.34 -12.65 -8.40
CA GLU A 124 -3.24 -12.61 -9.87
C GLU A 124 -4.48 -12.01 -10.54
N LYS A 125 -5.67 -12.19 -9.96
CA LYS A 125 -6.90 -11.57 -10.48
C LYS A 125 -6.88 -10.06 -10.32
N THR A 126 -6.35 -9.52 -9.22
CA THR A 126 -6.07 -8.08 -9.11
C THR A 126 -5.02 -7.61 -10.11
N ASP A 127 -4.03 -8.45 -10.45
CA ASP A 127 -2.97 -8.12 -11.42
C ASP A 127 -3.48 -8.11 -12.89
N SER A 128 -4.34 -9.08 -13.29
CA SER A 128 -4.85 -9.17 -14.67
C SER A 128 -6.06 -8.28 -14.97
N SER A 129 -6.87 -7.92 -13.96
CA SER A 129 -8.01 -7.02 -14.14
C SER A 129 -7.59 -5.57 -14.39
N GLY A 130 -6.36 -5.18 -14.03
CA GLY A 130 -5.75 -3.91 -14.43
C GLY A 130 -5.25 -3.86 -15.89
N LYS A 131 -5.22 -5.00 -16.61
CA LYS A 131 -4.75 -5.08 -18.01
C LYS A 131 -5.84 -4.87 -19.06
N LYS A 132 -7.11 -4.77 -18.66
CA LYS A 132 -8.24 -4.53 -19.56
C LYS A 132 -9.04 -3.30 -19.11
N ARG A 133 -8.56 -2.10 -19.42
CA ARG A 133 -9.40 -0.92 -19.69
C ARG A 133 -8.59 0.21 -20.27
#